data_AF-A0A7S4QN23-F1
#
_entry.id   AF-A0A7S4QN23-F1
#
_cell.length_a   1.000
_cell.length_b   1.000
_cell.length_c   1.000
_cell.angle_alpha   90.00
_cell.angle_beta   90.00
_cell.angle_gamma   90.00
#
_symmetry.space_group_name_H-M   'P 1'
#
loop_
_entity.id
_entity.type
_entity.pdbx_description
1 polymer ?
#
loop_
_entity_poly.entity_id
_entity_poly.type
_entity_poly.pdbx_seq_one_letter_code
_entity_poly.pdbx_strand_id
1 'polypeptide(L)'
;GGRQADAEVAIECELEELLGPAERGCVASETALGKEQRVVPAELVGVACEAAPRTDQDHSGHEPASKRPRLAEADPAVAGQWLARSQRLLEADTARSAERARSLELAGSTQEREHMPMVAPLYWKIDLPGVSKVFAQRGILPAERTPVEHPHATLLYIGGSSDDHQAASLSNLPLEQFRSMRKALEALQGSTVEVRITEVVVEESVACARVSLPPGVPCANEVPHVTLWTKVGVPARYSNEVLEELKAGRTEGITRAPLAVPNCLKGKIMLEHSSGVSSKTKQV
;
A
#
# COMPACT_ATOMS: atom_id res chain seq x y z
N GLY A 1 22.82 52.52 -11.98
CA GLY A 1 21.56 53.25 -11.72
C GLY A 1 20.46 52.64 -12.55
N GLY A 2 19.31 52.35 -11.93
CA GLY A 2 18.16 51.64 -12.52
C GLY A 2 18.03 50.25 -11.91
N ARG A 3 17.49 50.11 -10.69
CA ARG A 3 16.06 50.04 -10.32
C ARG A 3 15.29 49.02 -11.15
N GLN A 4 15.18 47.80 -10.60
CA GLN A 4 13.97 47.02 -10.74
C GLN A 4 13.78 46.22 -9.44
N ALA A 5 12.90 46.77 -8.61
CA ALA A 5 12.33 46.16 -7.44
C ALA A 5 10.82 46.04 -7.68
N ASP A 6 10.24 45.04 -7.03
CA ASP A 6 8.86 44.97 -6.55
C ASP A 6 7.73 44.56 -7.53
N ALA A 7 7.27 43.33 -7.32
CA ALA A 7 5.89 42.82 -7.26
C ALA A 7 5.99 41.27 -7.29
N GLU A 8 5.35 40.39 -6.50
CA GLU A 8 4.29 40.34 -5.49
C GLU A 8 4.45 38.90 -4.92
N VAL A 9 4.61 38.63 -3.61
CA VAL A 9 3.66 38.67 -2.49
C VAL A 9 2.45 37.74 -2.67
N ALA A 10 2.38 36.68 -1.84
CA ALA A 10 1.24 36.28 -1.00
C ALA A 10 1.10 34.75 -0.80
N ILE A 11 1.99 34.12 0.00
CA ILE A 11 1.64 32.97 0.87
C ILE A 11 2.48 33.07 2.16
N GLU A 12 2.28 34.14 2.91
CA GLU A 12 2.67 34.24 4.32
C GLU A 12 1.46 34.75 5.09
N CYS A 13 0.60 33.83 5.50
CA CYS A 13 -0.43 34.06 6.51
C CYS A 13 -0.57 32.75 7.30
N GLU A 14 -0.52 32.87 8.63
CA GLU A 14 -0.77 31.82 9.64
C GLU A 14 0.39 30.88 10.05
N LEU A 15 1.60 31.41 10.34
CA LEU A 15 2.62 30.61 11.06
C LEU A 15 3.30 31.30 12.26
N GLU A 16 2.78 32.44 12.75
CA GLU A 16 3.35 33.14 13.93
C GLU A 16 2.51 33.06 15.21
N GLU A 17 1.31 32.47 15.22
CA GLU A 17 0.50 32.35 16.45
C GLU A 17 0.82 31.11 17.33
N LEU A 18 1.79 30.27 16.97
CA LEU A 18 2.14 29.07 17.74
C LEU A 18 3.42 29.18 18.58
N LEU A 19 4.09 30.33 18.57
CA LEU A 19 5.22 30.63 19.46
C LEU A 19 4.79 31.67 20.49
N GLY A 20 3.90 31.25 21.40
CA GLY A 20 3.57 32.05 22.59
C GLY A 20 4.84 32.36 23.42
N PRO A 21 4.88 33.52 24.10
CA PRO A 21 6.03 33.90 24.91
C PRO A 21 6.25 32.90 26.05
N ALA A 22 7.50 32.51 26.25
CA ALA A 22 7.94 31.69 27.37
C ALA A 22 7.78 32.45 28.69
N GLU A 23 6.61 32.35 29.31
CA GLU A 23 6.38 32.88 30.65
C GLU A 23 6.91 31.91 31.71
N ARG A 24 7.76 32.48 32.57
CA ARG A 24 8.32 31.85 33.75
C ARG A 24 7.25 31.80 34.84
N GLY A 25 7.06 30.60 35.40
CA GLY A 25 6.72 30.40 36.80
C GLY A 25 5.25 30.62 37.17
N CYS A 26 4.58 29.54 37.57
CA CYS A 26 3.80 29.54 38.79
C CYS A 26 3.52 28.10 39.25
N VAL A 27 3.70 27.92 40.56
CA VAL A 27 3.46 26.70 41.32
C VAL A 27 1.97 26.60 41.64
N ALA A 28 1.50 25.37 41.84
CA ALA A 28 0.39 24.95 42.72
C ALA A 28 -0.90 24.39 42.08
N SER A 29 -1.17 23.14 42.48
CA SER A 29 -2.44 22.62 43.03
C SER A 29 -3.58 22.14 42.11
N GLU A 30 -3.71 20.81 42.10
CA GLU A 30 -4.85 20.02 42.60
C GLU A 30 -6.29 20.17 42.04
N THR A 31 -6.89 18.98 41.81
CA THR A 31 -8.31 18.60 41.83
C THR A 31 -9.26 19.11 40.73
N ALA A 32 -9.87 18.19 39.96
CA ALA A 32 -11.24 17.69 40.21
C ALA A 32 -11.90 17.03 38.97
N LEU A 33 -12.50 15.86 39.24
CA LEU A 33 -13.75 15.28 38.72
C LEU A 33 -14.23 15.59 37.28
N GLY A 34 -14.23 14.54 36.45
CA GLY A 34 -15.45 13.80 36.06
C GLY A 34 -16.51 14.53 35.24
N LYS A 35 -16.67 14.11 33.97
CA LYS A 35 -17.96 14.19 33.24
C LYS A 35 -18.08 13.02 32.26
N GLU A 36 -18.99 12.11 32.61
CA GLU A 36 -19.61 11.10 31.77
C GLU A 36 -20.29 11.76 30.56
N GLN A 37 -20.04 11.27 29.35
CA GLN A 37 -20.77 11.71 28.16
C GLN A 37 -21.44 10.52 27.47
N ARG A 38 -22.76 10.69 27.36
CA ARG A 38 -23.81 9.75 27.00
C ARG A 38 -23.80 9.46 25.50
N VAL A 39 -23.81 8.18 25.14
CA VAL A 39 -23.91 7.67 23.77
C VAL A 39 -25.35 7.82 23.25
N VAL A 40 -25.51 8.24 22.00
CA VAL A 40 -26.79 8.18 21.25
C VAL A 40 -26.51 7.46 19.92
N PRO A 41 -27.27 6.41 19.53
CA PRO A 41 -27.13 5.80 18.22
C PRO A 41 -28.06 6.46 17.20
N ALA A 42 -27.55 6.70 15.99
CA ALA A 42 -28.33 7.16 14.84
C ALA A 42 -28.65 6.00 13.89
N GLU A 43 -29.91 5.96 13.48
CA GLU A 43 -30.59 4.92 12.73
C GLU A 43 -30.15 4.75 11.27
N LEU A 44 -30.44 3.54 10.79
CA LEU A 44 -30.41 3.09 9.40
C LEU A 44 -31.38 3.88 8.51
N VAL A 45 -30.94 4.24 7.31
CA VAL A 45 -31.82 4.52 6.17
C VAL A 45 -31.34 3.72 4.97
N GLY A 46 -32.12 2.71 4.61
CA GLY A 46 -31.99 1.98 3.35
C GLY A 46 -32.78 2.68 2.24
N VAL A 47 -32.23 2.67 1.02
CA VAL A 47 -32.95 3.02 -0.20
C VAL A 47 -32.64 1.96 -1.24
N ALA A 48 -33.71 1.33 -1.72
CA ALA A 48 -33.73 0.30 -2.75
C ALA A 48 -34.22 0.87 -4.10
N CYS A 49 -34.05 0.02 -5.12
CA CYS A 49 -34.75 -0.01 -6.42
C CYS A 49 -34.25 0.97 -7.50
N GLU A 50 -33.85 0.45 -8.66
CA GLU A 50 -34.77 0.26 -9.80
C GLU A 50 -34.14 -0.60 -10.92
N ALA A 51 -34.96 -1.45 -11.53
CA ALA A 51 -34.61 -2.39 -12.59
C ALA A 51 -35.04 -1.86 -13.97
N ALA A 52 -34.21 -2.07 -14.99
CA ALA A 52 -34.48 -1.68 -16.38
C ALA A 52 -35.26 -2.76 -17.17
N PRO A 53 -36.08 -2.37 -18.17
CA PRO A 53 -36.97 -3.27 -18.89
C PRO A 53 -36.28 -4.02 -20.05
N ARG A 54 -36.74 -5.25 -20.28
CA ARG A 54 -36.44 -6.07 -21.46
C ARG A 54 -37.41 -5.71 -22.59
N THR A 55 -36.87 -5.44 -23.77
CA THR A 55 -37.64 -5.36 -25.02
C THR A 55 -37.56 -6.69 -25.75
N ASP A 56 -38.65 -7.44 -25.72
CA ASP A 56 -38.96 -8.52 -26.66
C ASP A 56 -39.26 -7.90 -28.03
N GLN A 57 -38.57 -8.38 -29.06
CA GLN A 57 -38.85 -8.01 -30.45
C GLN A 57 -39.15 -9.28 -31.24
N ASP A 58 -40.45 -9.56 -31.36
CA ASP A 58 -41.01 -10.59 -32.23
C ASP A 58 -40.78 -10.23 -33.70
N HIS A 59 -40.14 -11.14 -34.44
CA HIS A 59 -40.07 -11.12 -35.89
C HIS A 59 -40.69 -12.40 -36.44
N SER A 60 -42.03 -12.42 -36.48
CA SER A 60 -42.81 -13.38 -37.27
C SER A 60 -42.79 -12.96 -38.75
N GLY A 61 -41.72 -13.34 -39.45
CA GLY A 61 -41.58 -13.21 -40.90
C GLY A 61 -42.16 -14.44 -41.60
N HIS A 62 -43.25 -14.22 -42.32
CA HIS A 62 -43.97 -15.20 -43.14
C HIS A 62 -43.08 -15.67 -44.32
N GLU A 63 -42.63 -16.93 -44.32
CA GLU A 63 -41.85 -17.51 -45.42
C GLU A 63 -42.80 -18.07 -46.52
N PRO A 64 -42.65 -17.68 -47.79
CA PRO A 64 -43.45 -18.21 -48.88
C PRO A 64 -42.98 -19.63 -49.27
N ALA A 65 -43.94 -20.53 -49.49
CA ALA A 65 -43.75 -21.91 -49.90
C ALA A 65 -42.90 -22.02 -51.19
N SER A 66 -41.59 -22.12 -51.00
CA SER A 66 -40.62 -22.29 -52.07
C SER A 66 -40.73 -23.71 -52.63
N LYS A 67 -40.96 -23.80 -53.94
CA LYS A 67 -41.12 -25.03 -54.71
C LYS A 67 -39.88 -25.91 -54.52
N ARG A 68 -40.00 -26.96 -53.70
CA ARG A 68 -38.93 -27.96 -53.50
C ARG A 68 -38.59 -28.61 -54.85
N PRO A 69 -37.37 -28.42 -55.38
CA PRO A 69 -36.95 -29.18 -56.55
C PRO A 69 -36.95 -30.67 -56.19
N ARG A 70 -37.52 -31.51 -57.07
CA ARG A 70 -37.45 -32.96 -56.95
C ARG A 70 -35.97 -33.34 -56.99
N LEU A 71 -35.43 -33.76 -55.85
CA LEU A 71 -34.12 -34.39 -55.74
C LEU A 71 -34.16 -35.65 -56.60
N ALA A 72 -33.50 -35.59 -57.76
CA ALA A 72 -33.18 -36.79 -58.51
C ALA A 72 -32.37 -37.71 -57.59
N GLU A 73 -32.76 -38.99 -57.52
CA GLU A 73 -32.05 -40.00 -56.72
C GLU A 73 -30.59 -40.04 -57.17
N ALA A 74 -29.71 -39.52 -56.31
CA ALA A 74 -28.28 -39.53 -56.58
C ALA A 74 -27.79 -40.98 -56.57
N ASP A 75 -26.96 -41.32 -57.55
CA ASP A 75 -26.32 -42.64 -57.65
C ASP A 75 -25.59 -42.97 -56.32
N PRO A 76 -25.93 -44.09 -55.66
CA PRO A 76 -25.34 -44.47 -54.38
C PRO A 76 -23.81 -44.62 -54.46
N ALA A 77 -23.25 -44.94 -55.63
CA ALA A 77 -21.80 -45.00 -55.83
C ALA A 77 -21.14 -43.61 -55.76
N VAL A 78 -21.80 -42.59 -56.31
CA VAL A 78 -21.32 -41.20 -56.26
C VAL A 78 -21.43 -40.65 -54.83
N ALA A 79 -22.50 -41.00 -54.11
CA ALA A 79 -22.67 -40.65 -52.70
C ALA A 79 -21.57 -41.28 -51.82
N GLY A 80 -21.23 -42.55 -52.05
CA GLY A 80 -20.16 -43.24 -51.32
C GLY A 80 -18.78 -42.61 -51.55
N GLN A 81 -18.44 -42.23 -52.79
CA GLN A 81 -17.19 -41.54 -53.10
C GLN A 81 -17.12 -40.15 -52.46
N TRP A 82 -18.23 -39.42 -52.42
CA TRP A 82 -18.31 -38.11 -51.80
C TRP A 82 -18.11 -38.18 -50.27
N LEU A 83 -18.71 -39.17 -49.61
CA LEU A 83 -18.53 -39.40 -48.16
C LEU A 83 -17.06 -39.72 -47.83
N ALA A 84 -16.44 -40.63 -48.59
CA ALA A 84 -15.04 -40.99 -48.40
C ALA A 84 -14.09 -39.79 -48.59
N ARG A 85 -14.37 -38.93 -49.58
CA ARG A 85 -13.60 -37.69 -49.80
C ARG A 85 -13.78 -36.70 -48.65
N SER A 86 -15.00 -36.54 -48.16
CA SER A 86 -15.31 -35.63 -47.04
C SER A 86 -14.63 -36.07 -45.76
N GLN A 87 -14.61 -37.38 -45.47
CA GLN A 87 -13.94 -37.94 -44.31
C GLN A 87 -12.43 -37.68 -44.35
N ARG A 88 -11.76 -37.91 -45.49
CA ARG A 88 -10.32 -37.63 -45.64
C ARG A 88 -9.97 -36.16 -45.44
N LEU A 89 -10.84 -35.24 -45.89
CA LEU A 89 -10.63 -33.80 -45.69
C LEU A 89 -10.76 -33.41 -44.21
N LEU A 90 -11.72 -33.98 -43.48
CA LEU A 90 -11.91 -33.73 -42.06
C LEU A 90 -10.73 -34.27 -41.22
N GLU A 91 -10.26 -35.49 -41.54
CA GLU A 91 -9.08 -36.08 -40.90
C GLU A 91 -7.82 -35.24 -41.15
N ALA A 92 -7.60 -34.77 -42.38
CA ALA A 92 -6.47 -33.89 -42.71
C ALA A 92 -6.54 -32.54 -42.00
N ASP A 93 -7.72 -31.97 -41.82
CA ASP A 93 -7.87 -30.69 -41.12
C ASP A 93 -7.68 -30.82 -39.60
N THR A 94 -8.17 -31.92 -39.04
CA THR A 94 -7.96 -32.27 -37.63
C THR A 94 -6.46 -32.47 -37.36
N ALA A 95 -5.75 -33.16 -38.26
CA ALA A 95 -4.29 -33.34 -38.15
C ALA A 95 -3.52 -32.00 -38.19
N ARG A 96 -3.85 -31.11 -39.13
CA ARG A 96 -3.24 -29.76 -39.22
C ARG A 96 -3.52 -28.90 -37.99
N SER A 97 -4.70 -29.03 -37.38
CA SER A 97 -5.07 -28.28 -36.18
C SER A 97 -4.31 -28.80 -34.95
N ALA A 98 -4.18 -30.13 -34.81
CA ALA A 98 -3.38 -30.74 -33.74
C ALA A 98 -1.87 -30.43 -33.87
N GLU A 99 -1.34 -30.33 -35.08
CA GLU A 99 0.04 -29.90 -35.30
C GLU A 99 0.25 -28.42 -34.93
N ARG A 100 -0.66 -27.53 -35.32
CA ARG A 100 -0.62 -26.11 -34.91
C ARG A 100 -0.71 -25.92 -33.39
N ALA A 101 -1.56 -26.69 -32.71
CA ALA A 101 -1.65 -26.65 -31.25
C ALA A 101 -0.31 -27.06 -30.60
N ARG A 102 0.31 -28.15 -31.07
CA ARG A 102 1.63 -28.57 -30.58
C ARG A 102 2.72 -27.55 -30.87
N SER A 103 2.73 -26.93 -32.05
CA SER A 103 3.69 -25.88 -32.38
C SER A 103 3.53 -24.64 -31.49
N LEU A 104 2.30 -24.28 -31.11
CA LEU A 104 2.05 -23.17 -30.18
C LEU A 104 2.48 -23.50 -28.75
N GLU A 105 2.27 -24.73 -28.28
CA GLU A 105 2.78 -25.18 -26.98
C GLU A 105 4.30 -25.18 -26.93
N LEU A 106 4.97 -25.67 -27.98
CA LEU A 106 6.43 -25.63 -28.09
C LEU A 106 6.98 -24.20 -28.20
N ALA A 107 6.33 -23.33 -28.98
CA ALA A 107 6.74 -21.93 -29.12
C ALA A 107 6.48 -21.10 -27.84
N GLY A 108 5.46 -21.45 -27.05
CA GLY A 108 5.17 -20.80 -25.78
C GLY A 108 6.09 -21.21 -24.62
N SER A 109 6.81 -22.32 -24.74
CA SER A 109 7.64 -22.87 -23.65
C SER A 109 9.11 -22.41 -23.66
N THR A 110 9.57 -21.73 -24.71
CA THR A 110 10.98 -21.26 -24.84
C THR A 110 11.08 -19.75 -24.94
N GLN A 111 10.06 -19.02 -24.49
CA GLN A 111 10.28 -17.62 -24.16
C GLN A 111 11.07 -17.61 -22.85
N GLU A 112 12.37 -17.35 -22.97
CA GLU A 112 13.26 -16.95 -21.91
C GLU A 112 12.49 -16.02 -20.98
N ARG A 113 11.98 -16.57 -19.87
CA ARG A 113 11.74 -15.78 -18.67
C ARG A 113 13.12 -15.34 -18.26
N GLU A 114 13.59 -14.27 -18.90
CA GLU A 114 14.64 -13.42 -18.38
C GLU A 114 14.34 -13.35 -16.89
N HIS A 115 15.24 -13.93 -16.11
CA HIS A 115 15.16 -13.99 -14.66
C HIS A 115 15.19 -12.55 -14.17
N MET A 116 14.04 -11.86 -14.24
CA MET A 116 13.87 -10.60 -13.58
C MET A 116 14.07 -10.95 -12.11
N PRO A 117 15.07 -10.34 -11.45
CA PRO A 117 15.29 -10.58 -10.04
C PRO A 117 13.95 -10.31 -9.34
N MET A 118 13.34 -11.36 -8.80
CA MET A 118 12.08 -11.22 -8.09
C MET A 118 12.37 -10.36 -6.88
N VAL A 119 11.96 -9.11 -6.97
CA VAL A 119 12.15 -8.12 -5.91
C VAL A 119 11.23 -8.54 -4.78
N ALA A 120 11.79 -9.11 -3.72
CA ALA A 120 11.00 -9.68 -2.63
C ALA A 120 10.36 -8.54 -1.80
N PRO A 121 9.07 -8.64 -1.42
CA PRO A 121 8.42 -7.65 -0.57
C PRO A 121 9.02 -7.68 0.83
N LEU A 122 9.47 -6.53 1.34
CA LEU A 122 10.13 -6.44 2.66
C LEU A 122 9.17 -6.01 3.76
N TYR A 123 8.44 -4.91 3.58
CA TYR A 123 7.53 -4.39 4.58
C TYR A 123 6.55 -3.38 4.00
N TRP A 124 5.40 -3.23 4.66
CA TRP A 124 4.45 -2.14 4.40
C TRP A 124 4.84 -0.90 5.19
N LYS A 125 4.72 0.28 4.57
CA LYS A 125 5.04 1.56 5.19
C LYS A 125 4.05 2.66 4.80
N ILE A 126 4.02 3.72 5.62
CA ILE A 126 3.54 5.04 5.23
C ILE A 126 4.76 5.91 4.94
N ASP A 127 4.93 6.31 3.69
CA ASP A 127 5.97 7.25 3.30
C ASP A 127 5.60 8.67 3.76
N LEU A 128 6.49 9.34 4.48
CA LEU A 128 6.21 10.60 5.20
C LEU A 128 7.27 11.67 4.95
N PRO A 129 7.51 12.11 3.70
CA PRO A 129 8.57 13.05 3.36
C PRO A 129 8.41 14.43 4.03
N GLY A 130 7.20 14.79 4.47
CA GLY A 130 6.95 16.03 5.22
C GLY A 130 7.64 16.08 6.59
N VAL A 131 7.98 14.93 7.16
CA VAL A 131 8.67 14.81 8.46
C VAL A 131 9.98 15.59 8.45
N SER A 132 10.80 15.46 7.42
CA SER A 132 12.12 16.10 7.37
C SER A 132 12.05 17.63 7.53
N LYS A 133 11.01 18.26 6.98
CA LYS A 133 10.80 19.72 7.09
C LYS A 133 10.45 20.14 8.52
N VAL A 134 9.58 19.38 9.19
CA VAL A 134 9.15 19.66 10.57
C VAL A 134 10.35 19.61 11.54
N PHE A 135 11.24 18.65 11.34
CA PHE A 135 12.39 18.46 12.24
C PHE A 135 13.55 19.40 11.95
N ALA A 136 13.76 19.78 10.70
CA ALA A 136 14.77 20.79 10.34
C ALA A 136 14.50 22.16 10.99
N GLN A 137 13.22 22.54 11.14
CA GLN A 137 12.84 23.86 11.66
C GLN A 137 12.98 24.01 13.18
N ARG A 138 12.81 22.93 13.94
CA ARG A 138 12.64 23.00 15.40
C ARG A 138 13.93 22.80 16.20
N GLY A 139 15.04 22.44 15.55
CA GLY A 139 16.29 22.12 16.26
C GLY A 139 16.15 20.98 17.27
N ILE A 140 15.17 20.09 17.08
CA ILE A 140 14.89 18.99 18.02
C ILE A 140 16.00 17.93 17.96
N LEU A 141 16.61 17.76 16.79
CA LEU A 141 17.76 16.88 16.62
C LEU A 141 19.05 17.70 16.76
N PRO A 142 20.03 17.23 17.56
CA PRO A 142 21.39 17.77 17.55
C PRO A 142 21.95 17.89 16.13
N ALA A 143 22.71 18.96 15.86
CA ALA A 143 23.19 19.29 14.52
C ALA A 143 24.14 18.24 13.92
N GLU A 144 24.77 17.44 14.78
CA GLU A 144 25.71 16.38 14.40
C GLU A 144 25.01 15.09 13.93
N ARG A 145 23.67 15.02 14.01
CA ARG A 145 22.89 13.83 13.70
C ARG A 145 22.33 13.90 12.28
N THR A 146 22.73 12.94 11.42
CA THR A 146 22.26 12.84 10.03
C THR A 146 20.84 12.29 9.93
N PRO A 147 19.83 13.09 9.59
CA PRO A 147 18.45 12.61 9.53
C PRO A 147 18.27 11.47 8.54
N VAL A 148 17.29 10.60 8.78
CA VAL A 148 16.88 9.57 7.83
C VAL A 148 16.37 10.24 6.54
N GLU A 149 16.91 9.82 5.39
CA GLU A 149 16.60 10.40 4.08
C GLU A 149 15.14 10.21 3.67
N HIS A 150 14.60 9.02 3.96
CA HIS A 150 13.22 8.62 3.61
C HIS A 150 12.44 8.26 4.88
N PRO A 151 12.01 9.26 5.68
CA PRO A 151 11.27 9.00 6.90
C PRO A 151 9.94 8.34 6.58
N HIS A 152 9.66 7.23 7.26
CA HIS A 152 8.45 6.44 7.08
C HIS A 152 8.02 5.79 8.38
N ALA A 153 6.74 5.43 8.47
CA ALA A 153 6.22 4.60 9.54
C ALA A 153 6.03 3.16 9.03
N THR A 154 6.67 2.19 9.68
CA THR A 154 6.51 0.76 9.33
C THR A 154 5.17 0.25 9.86
N LEU A 155 4.37 -0.35 8.98
CA LEU A 155 3.06 -0.91 9.30
C LEU A 155 3.11 -2.41 9.53
N LEU A 156 3.82 -3.16 8.68
CA LEU A 156 3.89 -4.63 8.77
C LEU A 156 5.18 -5.14 8.14
N TYR A 157 5.97 -5.92 8.87
CA TYR A 157 7.24 -6.48 8.37
C TYR A 157 7.03 -7.88 7.78
N ILE A 158 7.46 -8.08 6.54
CA ILE A 158 7.32 -9.36 5.79
C ILE A 158 8.66 -10.10 5.73
N GLY A 159 9.77 -9.35 5.69
CA GLY A 159 11.12 -9.91 5.73
C GLY A 159 11.57 -10.59 4.44
N GLY A 160 10.94 -10.29 3.29
CA GLY A 160 11.32 -10.88 2.00
C GLY A 160 10.85 -12.33 1.82
N SER A 161 10.12 -12.89 2.77
CA SER A 161 9.56 -14.23 2.65
C SER A 161 8.30 -14.23 1.81
N SER A 162 8.16 -15.24 0.94
CA SER A 162 6.90 -15.55 0.26
C SER A 162 5.96 -16.40 1.12
N ASP A 163 6.43 -16.90 2.28
CA ASP A 163 5.65 -17.71 3.21
C ASP A 163 5.05 -16.84 4.33
N ASP A 164 3.72 -16.76 4.36
CA ASP A 164 2.98 -16.03 5.38
C ASP A 164 3.24 -16.56 6.80
N HIS A 165 3.52 -17.86 6.99
CA HIS A 165 3.82 -18.40 8.33
C HIS A 165 5.12 -17.82 8.87
N GLN A 166 6.16 -17.81 8.05
CA GLN A 166 7.44 -17.21 8.41
C GLN A 166 7.31 -15.71 8.64
N ALA A 167 6.62 -15.00 7.75
CA ALA A 167 6.42 -13.55 7.88
C ALA A 167 5.61 -13.17 9.13
N ALA A 168 4.55 -13.92 9.45
CA ALA A 168 3.77 -13.74 10.67
C ALA A 168 4.62 -13.95 11.93
N SER A 169 5.47 -14.99 11.96
CA SER A 169 6.39 -15.23 13.05
C SER A 169 7.41 -14.11 13.24
N LEU A 170 7.93 -13.54 12.14
CA LEU A 170 8.88 -12.41 12.20
C LEU A 170 8.25 -11.12 12.75
N SER A 171 6.94 -10.94 12.52
CA SER A 171 6.16 -9.83 13.07
C SER A 171 5.58 -10.11 14.46
N ASN A 172 5.84 -11.30 15.04
CA ASN A 172 5.23 -11.75 16.29
C ASN A 172 3.68 -11.67 16.28
N LEU A 173 3.07 -12.01 15.14
CA LEU A 173 1.63 -12.00 14.95
C LEU A 173 1.08 -13.42 14.73
N PRO A 174 -0.13 -13.73 15.23
CA PRO A 174 -0.89 -14.88 14.76
C PRO A 174 -1.10 -14.82 13.25
N LEU A 175 -1.03 -15.97 12.57
CA LEU A 175 -1.14 -16.05 11.11
C LEU A 175 -2.39 -15.38 10.54
N GLU A 176 -3.56 -15.64 11.15
CA GLU A 176 -4.82 -15.08 10.68
C GLU A 176 -4.87 -13.56 10.82
N GLN A 177 -4.28 -13.02 11.91
CA GLN A 177 -4.15 -11.58 12.10
C GLN A 177 -3.20 -10.98 11.07
N PHE A 178 -2.05 -11.62 10.82
CA PHE A 178 -1.09 -11.20 9.80
C PHE A 178 -1.74 -11.14 8.41
N ARG A 179 -2.45 -12.19 7.99
CA ARG A 179 -3.15 -12.25 6.70
C ARG A 179 -4.22 -11.17 6.58
N SER A 180 -4.99 -10.96 7.63
CA SER A 180 -6.02 -9.91 7.68
C SER A 180 -5.41 -8.51 7.53
N MET A 181 -4.34 -8.21 8.28
CA MET A 181 -3.62 -6.94 8.18
C MET A 181 -3.02 -6.74 6.78
N ARG A 182 -2.34 -7.76 6.24
CA ARG A 182 -1.77 -7.72 4.89
C ARG A 182 -2.83 -7.42 3.85
N LYS A 183 -3.95 -8.13 3.86
CA LYS A 183 -5.07 -7.91 2.92
C LYS A 183 -5.65 -6.49 3.04
N ALA A 184 -5.79 -5.98 4.26
CA ALA A 184 -6.25 -4.62 4.48
C ALA A 184 -5.24 -3.57 3.94
N LEU A 185 -3.94 -3.79 4.11
CA LEU A 185 -2.90 -2.91 3.56
C LEU A 185 -2.82 -2.96 2.04
N GLU A 186 -3.01 -4.14 1.44
CA GLU A 186 -3.13 -4.32 -0.01
C GLU A 186 -4.32 -3.50 -0.56
N ALA A 187 -5.47 -3.51 0.13
CA ALA A 187 -6.63 -2.70 -0.24
C ALA A 187 -6.39 -1.18 -0.09
N LEU A 188 -5.46 -0.77 0.77
CA LEU A 188 -5.09 0.63 1.00
C LEU A 188 -3.86 1.06 0.17
N GLN A 189 -3.27 0.18 -0.63
CA GLN A 189 -2.03 0.49 -1.35
C GLN A 189 -2.20 1.70 -2.27
N GLY A 190 -1.28 2.65 -2.15
CA GLY A 190 -1.27 3.89 -2.92
C GLY A 190 -2.21 4.97 -2.40
N SER A 191 -3.07 4.68 -1.42
CA SER A 191 -3.92 5.68 -0.77
C SER A 191 -3.08 6.68 0.03
N THR A 192 -3.60 7.91 0.14
CA THR A 192 -3.02 8.97 0.98
C THR A 192 -3.78 9.02 2.29
N VAL A 193 -3.05 9.01 3.41
CA VAL A 193 -3.60 9.03 4.76
C VAL A 193 -3.01 10.19 5.57
N GLU A 194 -3.76 10.68 6.55
CA GLU A 194 -3.26 11.69 7.49
C GLU A 194 -2.69 11.01 8.73
N VAL A 195 -1.43 11.30 9.04
CA VAL A 195 -0.69 10.80 10.20
C VAL A 195 -0.38 11.99 11.11
N ARG A 196 -0.62 11.85 12.42
CA ARG A 196 -0.35 12.93 13.37
C ARG A 196 0.85 12.61 14.21
N ILE A 197 1.85 13.49 14.20
CA ILE A 197 3.00 13.39 15.12
C ILE A 197 2.59 14.00 16.45
N THR A 198 2.78 13.25 17.54
CA THR A 198 2.36 13.68 18.88
C THR A 198 3.54 13.98 19.80
N GLU A 199 4.62 13.22 19.67
CA GLU A 199 5.75 13.29 20.59
C GLU A 199 7.04 12.86 19.88
N VAL A 200 8.16 13.50 20.25
CA VAL A 200 9.49 13.09 19.84
C VAL A 200 10.20 12.45 21.00
N VAL A 201 10.76 11.28 20.77
CA VAL A 201 11.51 10.49 21.74
C VAL A 201 12.95 10.42 21.27
N VAL A 202 13.86 10.89 22.11
CA VAL A 202 15.29 10.96 21.81
C VAL A 202 16.05 10.16 22.87
N GLU A 203 16.82 9.20 22.41
CA GLU A 203 17.80 8.48 23.21
C GLU A 203 19.22 8.77 22.68
N GLU A 204 20.24 8.24 23.34
CA GLU A 204 21.64 8.38 22.91
C GLU A 204 21.85 7.86 21.48
N SER A 205 21.23 6.73 21.13
CA SER A 205 21.51 5.99 19.89
C SER A 205 20.42 6.09 18.82
N VAL A 206 19.24 6.60 19.15
CA VAL A 206 18.11 6.72 18.23
C VAL A 206 17.25 7.94 18.56
N ALA A 207 16.64 8.52 17.53
CA ALA A 207 15.55 9.47 17.70
C ALA A 207 14.37 9.02 16.85
N CYS A 208 13.18 9.01 17.43
CA CYS A 208 11.95 8.63 16.73
C CYS A 208 10.79 9.54 17.13
N ALA A 209 9.81 9.65 16.24
CA ALA A 209 8.57 10.38 16.47
C ALA A 209 7.44 9.39 16.67
N ARG A 210 6.72 9.47 17.79
CA ARG A 210 5.46 8.74 17.97
C ARG A 210 4.39 9.37 17.09
N VAL A 211 3.64 8.52 16.41
CA VAL A 211 2.56 8.96 15.54
C VAL A 211 1.24 8.30 15.91
N SER A 212 0.14 9.00 15.69
CA SER A 212 -1.17 8.37 15.63
C SER A 212 -1.59 8.17 14.18
N LEU A 213 -2.08 6.97 13.90
CA LEU A 213 -2.59 6.57 12.60
C LEU A 213 -4.10 6.81 12.54
N PRO A 214 -4.67 7.05 11.34
CA PRO A 214 -6.10 7.17 11.20
C PRO A 214 -6.79 5.81 11.44
N PRO A 215 -8.05 5.81 11.88
CA PRO A 215 -8.79 4.58 12.09
C PRO A 215 -8.89 3.79 10.78
N GLY A 216 -8.72 2.47 10.87
CA GLY A 216 -8.77 1.56 9.72
C GLY A 216 -7.42 1.28 9.06
N VAL A 217 -6.34 1.99 9.41
CA VAL A 217 -4.98 1.62 8.97
C VAL A 217 -4.38 0.63 9.99
N PRO A 218 -4.22 -0.65 9.64
CA PRO A 218 -3.62 -1.62 10.56
C PRO A 218 -2.11 -1.37 10.72
N CYS A 219 -1.60 -1.62 11.92
CA CYS A 219 -0.18 -1.53 12.25
C CYS A 219 0.18 -2.68 13.20
N ALA A 220 1.26 -3.39 12.90
CA ALA A 220 1.80 -4.47 13.71
C ALA A 220 2.58 -3.96 14.92
N ASN A 221 3.21 -2.80 14.80
CA ASN A 221 3.92 -2.17 15.91
C ASN A 221 2.91 -1.67 16.95
N GLU A 222 3.16 -1.99 18.22
CA GLU A 222 2.29 -1.57 19.31
C GLU A 222 2.27 -0.05 19.49
N VAL A 223 3.40 0.60 19.21
CA VAL A 223 3.53 2.06 19.17
C VAL A 223 3.94 2.47 17.74
N PRO A 224 3.00 2.97 16.93
CA PRO A 224 3.33 3.51 15.61
C PRO A 224 4.31 4.67 15.73
N HIS A 225 5.37 4.65 14.94
CA HIS A 225 6.42 5.66 14.99
C HIS A 225 7.14 5.82 13.66
N VAL A 226 7.91 6.91 13.56
CA VAL A 226 8.83 7.21 12.47
C VAL A 226 10.23 7.34 13.03
N THR A 227 11.19 6.57 12.53
CA THR A 227 12.60 6.74 12.89
C THR A 227 13.14 8.00 12.20
N LEU A 228 13.71 8.92 12.98
CA LEU A 228 14.22 10.20 12.51
C LEU A 228 15.73 10.20 12.33
N TRP A 229 16.43 9.47 13.20
CA TRP A 229 17.87 9.34 13.20
C TRP A 229 18.28 8.06 13.93
N THR A 230 19.37 7.43 13.48
CA THR A 230 20.06 6.37 14.21
C THR A 230 21.56 6.64 14.24
N LYS A 231 22.21 6.23 15.33
CA LYS A 231 23.68 6.15 15.41
C LYS A 231 24.19 5.13 14.40
N VAL A 232 25.37 5.36 13.83
CA VAL A 232 25.98 4.43 12.87
C VAL A 232 26.12 3.04 13.50
N GLY A 233 25.67 2.01 12.78
CA GLY A 233 25.66 0.62 13.25
C GLY A 233 24.44 0.24 14.08
N VAL A 234 23.58 1.19 14.47
CA VAL A 234 22.33 0.91 15.19
C VAL A 234 21.20 0.73 14.19
N PRO A 235 20.51 -0.43 14.19
CA PRO A 235 19.43 -0.69 13.25
C PRO A 235 18.18 0.13 13.62
N ALA A 236 17.39 0.53 12.62
CA ALA A 236 16.15 1.27 12.83
C ALA A 236 15.16 0.54 13.76
N ARG A 237 15.14 -0.81 13.76
CA ARG A 237 14.29 -1.60 14.66
C ARG A 237 14.50 -1.31 16.15
N TYR A 238 15.66 -0.75 16.51
CA TYR A 238 15.96 -0.36 17.89
C TYR A 238 14.99 0.70 18.42
N SER A 239 14.35 1.51 17.56
CA SER A 239 13.29 2.41 18.01
C SER A 239 12.07 1.68 18.58
N ASN A 240 11.79 0.45 18.16
CA ASN A 240 10.70 -0.35 18.72
C ASN A 240 11.00 -0.65 20.20
N GLU A 241 12.21 -1.14 20.48
CA GLU A 241 12.66 -1.51 21.83
C GLU A 241 12.59 -0.30 22.78
N VAL A 242 13.10 0.86 22.35
CA VAL A 242 13.06 2.10 23.14
C VAL A 242 11.62 2.54 23.44
N LEU A 243 10.71 2.44 22.48
CA LEU A 243 9.31 2.83 22.66
C LEU A 243 8.52 1.84 23.53
N GLU A 244 8.83 0.55 23.46
CA GLU A 244 8.27 -0.48 24.33
C GLU A 244 8.73 -0.30 25.78
N GLU A 245 10.01 -0.02 26.00
CA GLU A 245 10.55 0.28 27.34
C GLU A 245 9.97 1.58 27.90
N LEU A 246 9.82 2.61 27.07
CA LEU A 246 9.15 3.85 27.46
C LEU A 246 7.69 3.58 27.87
N LYS A 247 6.99 2.72 27.15
CA LYS A 247 5.63 2.28 27.50
C LYS A 247 5.61 1.49 28.82
N ALA A 248 6.64 0.70 29.09
CA ALA A 248 6.83 0.01 30.36
C ALA A 248 7.25 0.94 31.51
N GLY A 249 7.50 2.23 31.24
CA GLY A 249 7.78 3.27 32.24
C GLY A 249 9.25 3.63 32.40
N ARG A 250 10.16 3.08 31.57
CA ARG A 250 11.57 3.51 31.57
C ARG A 250 11.66 4.96 31.11
N THR A 251 12.39 5.78 31.85
CA THR A 251 12.66 7.19 31.50
C THR A 251 14.15 7.55 31.54
N GLU A 252 14.99 6.68 32.07
CA GLU A 252 16.44 6.89 32.16
C GLU A 252 17.07 6.94 30.77
N GLY A 253 17.78 8.03 30.46
CA GLY A 253 18.42 8.25 29.16
C GLY A 253 17.47 8.60 28.01
N ILE A 254 16.16 8.68 28.27
CA ILE A 254 15.14 9.02 27.28
C ILE A 254 14.66 10.44 27.48
N THR A 255 14.91 11.31 26.50
CA THR A 255 14.34 12.65 26.45
C THR A 255 13.05 12.63 25.65
N ARG A 256 11.98 13.16 26.24
CA ARG A 256 10.65 13.26 25.64
C ARG A 256 10.34 14.71 25.33
N ALA A 257 10.02 15.01 24.08
CA ALA A 257 9.60 16.33 23.64
C ALA A 257 8.18 16.24 23.05
N PRO A 258 7.12 16.36 23.87
CA PRO A 258 5.76 16.41 23.37
C PRO A 258 5.55 17.65 22.50
N LEU A 259 4.79 17.50 21.42
CA LEU A 259 4.45 18.63 20.56
C LEU A 259 3.22 19.34 21.13
N ALA A 260 3.31 20.67 21.31
CA ALA A 260 2.20 21.48 21.82
C ALA A 260 0.93 21.33 20.95
N VAL A 261 1.11 21.24 19.63
CA VAL A 261 0.06 20.93 18.66
C VAL A 261 0.53 19.75 17.82
N PRO A 262 -0.27 18.67 17.70
CA PRO A 262 0.07 17.54 16.84
C PRO A 262 0.23 17.99 15.38
N ASN A 263 1.39 17.70 14.78
CA ASN A 263 1.63 18.03 13.38
C ASN A 263 0.93 16.98 12.51
N CYS A 264 -0.06 17.41 11.72
CA CYS A 264 -0.77 16.55 10.78
C CYS A 264 -0.03 16.50 9.45
N LEU A 265 0.43 15.32 9.05
CA LEU A 265 1.17 15.09 7.83
C LEU A 265 0.41 14.13 6.91
N LYS A 266 0.48 14.37 5.60
CA LYS A 266 -0.02 13.43 4.60
C LYS A 266 1.07 12.44 4.26
N GLY A 267 0.74 11.15 4.26
CA GLY A 267 1.64 10.08 3.84
C GLY A 267 0.95 9.10 2.91
N LYS A 268 1.74 8.32 2.17
CA LYS A 268 1.24 7.35 1.19
C LYS A 268 1.53 5.92 1.66
N ILE A 269 0.51 5.06 1.66
CA ILE A 269 0.69 3.65 2.00
C ILE A 269 1.33 2.91 0.83
N MET A 270 2.46 2.25 1.07
CA MET A 270 3.24 1.58 0.03
C MET A 270 3.87 0.28 0.55
N LEU A 271 4.05 -0.67 -0.37
CA LEU A 271 4.85 -1.87 -0.14
C LEU A 271 6.29 -1.62 -0.57
N GLU A 272 7.22 -1.69 0.39
CA GLU A 272 8.64 -1.64 0.12
C GLU A 272 9.13 -3.01 -0.34
N HIS A 273 9.96 -3.02 -1.38
CA HIS A 273 10.59 -4.23 -1.88
C HIS A 273 12.10 -4.14 -1.68
N SER A 274 12.77 -5.28 -1.59
CA SER A 274 14.23 -5.32 -1.45
C SER A 274 14.86 -4.65 -2.65
N SER A 275 15.59 -3.55 -2.48
CA SER A 275 16.39 -3.00 -3.57
C SER A 275 17.26 -4.12 -4.10
N GLY A 276 16.98 -4.62 -5.31
CA GLY A 276 17.80 -5.65 -5.95
C GLY A 276 19.17 -5.04 -6.14
N VAL A 277 20.06 -5.22 -5.17
CA VAL A 277 21.42 -4.70 -5.26
C VAL A 277 22.05 -5.52 -6.38
N SER A 278 22.05 -4.95 -7.59
CA SER A 278 22.85 -5.47 -8.68
C SER A 278 24.29 -5.28 -8.22
N SER A 279 24.87 -6.35 -7.65
CA SER A 279 26.23 -6.40 -7.14
C SER A 279 27.24 -6.23 -8.28
N LYS A 280 27.27 -5.06 -8.93
CA LYS A 280 28.41 -4.62 -9.74
C LYS A 280 29.44 -4.05 -8.79
N THR A 281 30.08 -4.92 -8.04
CA THR A 281 31.32 -4.61 -7.32
C THR A 281 32.35 -4.25 -8.36
N LYS A 282 32.62 -2.96 -8.55
CA LYS A 282 33.84 -2.50 -9.23
C LYS A 282 35.01 -2.95 -8.37
N GLN A 283 35.71 -4.01 -8.78
CA GLN A 283 37.07 -4.24 -8.33
C GLN A 283 37.90 -3.03 -8.78
N VAL A 284 38.54 -2.37 -7.80
CA VAL A 284 39.55 -1.32 -8.01
C VAL A 284 40.91 -1.95 -7.74
#